data_AF-A0A6N7L4L4-F1
#
_entry.id   AF-A0A6N7L4L4-F1
#
_cell.length_a   1.000
_cell.length_b   1.000
_cell.length_c   1.000
_cell.angle_alpha   90.00
_cell.angle_beta   90.00
_cell.angle_gamma   90.00
#
_symmetry.space_group_name_H-M   'P 1'
#
loop_
_entity.id
_entity.type
_entity.pdbx_description
1 polymer ?
#
loop_
_entity_poly.entity_id
_entity_poly.type
_entity_poly.pdbx_seq_one_letter_code
_entity_poly.pdbx_strand_id
1 'polypeptide(L)'
;MNSIMMAGQPAPAETRSAADGTDEAAIALYLAQADPIDVLAAGGYLAGRDGNLIARELRRPQLRKALEHSVCHTVAPDPDHFYQGDEEPDATWRRRRAATIRDHCSVCPVRAVCAELALRDDDPHGVRGGLSQQKLAVRLKTEHKRLASARAEDTRSALAQSDRIQAGADVQRIAQQYTGTSIPTTRRAENTAAILAAVQHRDNLRRTHRVAAGWTEAA
;
A
#
# COMPACT_ATOMS: atom_id res chain seq x y z
N MET A 1 45.17 43.30 -35.41
CA MET A 1 45.47 42.52 -34.19
C MET A 1 44.15 42.13 -33.55
N ASN A 2 43.60 40.96 -33.89
CA ASN A 2 42.33 40.46 -33.35
C ASN A 2 42.62 39.36 -32.34
N SER A 3 42.29 39.60 -31.06
CA SER A 3 42.34 38.62 -29.99
C SER A 3 41.13 37.70 -30.05
N ILE A 4 41.37 36.40 -30.22
CA ILE A 4 40.38 35.33 -30.10
C ILE A 4 40.41 34.86 -28.63
N MET A 5 39.30 35.08 -27.91
CA MET A 5 39.08 34.54 -26.56
C MET A 5 38.64 33.08 -26.68
N MET A 6 39.44 32.16 -26.15
CA MET A 6 39.09 30.75 -25.97
C MET A 6 38.23 30.60 -24.70
N ALA A 7 36.98 30.18 -24.86
CA ALA A 7 36.12 29.80 -23.75
C ALA A 7 36.59 28.45 -23.18
N GLY A 8 36.91 28.44 -21.88
CA GLY A 8 37.29 27.23 -21.15
C GLY A 8 36.13 26.23 -21.06
N GLN A 9 36.45 24.96 -21.29
CA GLN A 9 35.53 23.83 -21.13
C GLN A 9 35.11 23.68 -19.66
N PRO A 10 33.83 23.41 -19.36
CA PRO A 10 33.41 23.06 -18.00
C PRO A 10 33.94 21.67 -17.62
N ALA A 11 34.48 21.58 -16.40
CA ALA A 11 35.01 20.36 -15.80
C ALA A 11 33.94 19.24 -15.74
N PRO A 12 34.33 17.95 -15.85
CA PRO A 12 33.40 16.84 -15.78
C PRO A 12 32.79 16.77 -14.38
N ALA A 13 31.46 16.63 -14.33
CA ALA A 13 30.71 16.46 -13.10
C ALA A 13 31.24 15.25 -12.32
N GLU A 14 31.76 15.52 -11.13
CA GLU A 14 32.20 14.50 -10.20
C GLU A 14 31.02 13.60 -9.83
N THR A 15 31.26 12.30 -9.99
CA THR A 15 30.41 11.19 -9.64
C THR A 15 30.03 11.26 -8.16
N ARG A 16 28.81 11.72 -7.85
CA ARG A 16 28.21 11.56 -6.52
C ARG A 16 27.89 10.09 -6.31
N SER A 17 28.70 9.42 -5.51
CA SER A 17 28.46 8.05 -5.05
C SER A 17 28.62 7.99 -3.53
N ALA A 18 27.68 7.28 -2.89
CA ALA A 18 27.72 6.76 -1.52
C ALA A 18 27.04 7.54 -0.36
N ALA A 19 25.97 8.31 -0.62
CA ALA A 19 25.01 8.78 0.41
C ALA A 19 23.56 8.29 0.17
N ASP A 20 23.34 7.38 -0.77
CA ASP A 20 22.14 7.33 -1.62
C ASP A 20 20.95 6.48 -1.09
N GLY A 21 21.06 5.83 0.06
CA GLY A 21 20.06 4.84 0.51
C GLY A 21 18.96 5.37 1.44
N THR A 22 19.27 6.38 2.26
CA THR A 22 18.33 6.94 3.24
C THR A 22 17.40 7.96 2.62
N ASP A 23 17.89 8.70 1.62
CA ASP A 23 17.14 9.78 0.99
C ASP A 23 16.05 9.22 0.08
N GLU A 24 16.35 8.16 -0.70
CA GLU A 24 15.35 7.46 -1.51
C GLU A 24 14.23 6.83 -0.66
N ALA A 25 14.59 6.24 0.48
CA ALA A 25 13.61 5.64 1.39
C ALA A 25 12.71 6.71 2.05
N ALA A 26 13.29 7.85 2.44
CA ALA A 26 12.54 8.98 2.98
C ALA A 26 11.59 9.60 1.94
N ILE A 27 12.05 9.75 0.69
CA ILE A 27 11.22 10.22 -0.42
C ILE A 27 10.08 9.23 -0.69
N ALA A 28 10.37 7.93 -0.74
CA ALA A 28 9.36 6.91 -0.97
C ALA A 28 8.28 6.90 0.13
N LEU A 29 8.69 7.06 1.39
CA LEU A 29 7.79 7.19 2.53
C LEU A 29 6.91 8.45 2.41
N TYR A 30 7.52 9.59 2.07
CA TYR A 30 6.79 10.84 1.87
C TYR A 30 5.74 10.70 0.76
N LEU A 31 6.14 10.19 -0.42
CA LEU A 31 5.23 10.00 -1.55
C LEU A 31 4.08 9.04 -1.20
N ALA A 32 4.36 7.94 -0.49
CA ALA A 32 3.36 6.97 -0.05
C ALA A 32 2.34 7.56 0.96
N GLN A 33 2.72 8.61 1.70
CA GLN A 33 1.86 9.28 2.68
C GLN A 33 1.13 10.50 2.11
N ALA A 34 1.79 11.26 1.24
CA ALA A 34 1.30 12.54 0.73
C ALA A 34 0.39 12.38 -0.49
N ASP A 35 0.73 11.48 -1.41
CA ASP A 35 0.07 11.41 -2.71
C ASP A 35 -1.03 10.34 -2.76
N PRO A 36 -2.20 10.64 -3.37
CA PRO A 36 -3.21 9.65 -3.66
C PRO A 36 -2.69 8.53 -4.58
N ILE A 37 -3.23 7.32 -4.42
CA ILE A 37 -2.83 6.15 -5.20
C ILE A 37 -3.03 6.34 -6.72
N ASP A 38 -4.09 7.03 -7.12
CA ASP A 38 -4.39 7.36 -8.50
C ASP A 38 -3.32 8.29 -9.11
N VAL A 39 -2.82 9.25 -8.33
CA VAL A 39 -1.71 10.13 -8.74
C VAL A 39 -0.41 9.34 -8.89
N LEU A 40 -0.09 8.48 -7.91
CA LEU A 40 1.12 7.65 -7.96
C LEU A 40 1.10 6.67 -9.15
N ALA A 41 -0.05 6.08 -9.45
CA ALA A 41 -0.23 5.19 -10.59
C ALA A 41 -0.11 5.95 -11.92
N ALA A 42 -0.84 7.06 -12.07
CA ALA A 42 -0.82 7.86 -13.30
C ALA A 42 0.57 8.49 -13.56
N GLY A 43 1.29 8.88 -12.51
CA GLY A 43 2.64 9.41 -12.58
C GLY A 43 3.74 8.38 -12.84
N GLY A 44 3.41 7.08 -12.90
CA GLY A 44 4.36 6.00 -13.16
C GLY A 44 5.29 5.65 -11.99
N TYR A 45 5.08 6.26 -10.81
CA TYR A 45 5.89 6.04 -9.61
C TYR A 45 5.82 4.59 -9.12
N LEU A 46 4.76 3.85 -9.46
CA LEU A 46 4.55 2.46 -9.03
C LEU A 46 5.05 1.41 -10.04
N ALA A 47 5.71 1.85 -11.12
CA ALA A 47 6.16 1.00 -12.22
C ALA A 47 7.67 0.72 -12.19
N GLY A 48 8.46 1.26 -11.27
CA GLY A 48 9.93 1.27 -11.35
C GLY A 48 10.68 0.42 -10.32
N ARG A 49 12.02 0.59 -10.32
CA ARG A 49 12.87 0.16 -9.20
C ARG A 49 12.47 0.93 -7.93
N ASP A 50 12.31 2.24 -8.06
CA ASP A 50 11.92 3.17 -6.99
C ASP A 50 10.48 2.92 -6.54
N GLY A 51 9.63 2.47 -7.46
CA GLY A 51 8.27 2.02 -7.14
C GLY A 51 8.22 0.86 -6.16
N ASN A 52 9.28 0.05 -6.05
CA ASN A 52 9.34 -0.97 -4.99
C ASN A 52 9.49 -0.34 -3.61
N LEU A 53 10.21 0.77 -3.48
CA LEU A 53 10.33 1.48 -2.20
C LEU A 53 8.97 2.05 -1.81
N ILE A 54 8.27 2.72 -2.73
CA ILE A 54 6.93 3.26 -2.47
C ILE A 54 5.94 2.13 -2.12
N ALA A 55 5.93 1.04 -2.89
CA ALA A 55 5.04 -0.09 -2.65
C ALA A 55 5.25 -0.72 -1.25
N ARG A 56 6.50 -0.76 -0.75
CA ARG A 56 6.81 -1.26 0.59
C ARG A 56 6.20 -0.40 1.70
N GLU A 57 6.03 0.89 1.47
CA GLU A 57 5.46 1.82 2.45
C GLU A 57 3.94 1.83 2.45
N LEU A 58 3.31 1.51 1.31
CA LEU A 58 1.85 1.42 1.21
C LEU A 58 1.27 0.33 2.10
N ARG A 59 0.07 0.58 2.66
CA ARG A 59 -0.71 -0.40 3.41
C ARG A 59 -1.47 -1.33 2.47
N ARG A 60 -1.84 -2.53 2.94
CA ARG A 60 -2.55 -3.54 2.12
C ARG A 60 -3.82 -3.01 1.39
N PRO A 61 -4.69 -2.18 2.00
CA PRO A 61 -5.83 -1.60 1.28
C PRO A 61 -5.43 -0.68 0.13
N GLN A 62 -4.37 0.11 0.31
CA GLN A 62 -3.83 0.99 -0.73
C GLN A 62 -3.23 0.16 -1.88
N LEU A 63 -2.50 -0.91 -1.56
CA LEU A 63 -1.96 -1.85 -2.56
C LEU A 63 -3.08 -2.46 -3.41
N ARG A 64 -4.17 -2.90 -2.79
CA ARG A 64 -5.34 -3.45 -3.49
C ARG A 64 -6.02 -2.41 -4.38
N LYS A 65 -6.26 -1.20 -3.85
CA LYS A 65 -6.83 -0.10 -4.63
C LYS A 65 -5.98 0.21 -5.86
N ALA A 66 -4.65 0.20 -5.73
CA ALA A 66 -3.76 0.45 -6.87
C ALA A 66 -3.92 -0.59 -8.00
N LEU A 67 -4.33 -1.83 -7.70
CA LEU A 67 -4.56 -2.84 -8.74
C LEU A 67 -5.74 -2.52 -9.67
N GLU A 68 -6.65 -1.63 -9.28
CA GLU A 68 -7.69 -1.09 -10.16
C GLU A 68 -7.10 -0.32 -11.35
N HIS A 69 -5.85 0.15 -11.24
CA HIS A 69 -5.10 0.80 -12.32
C HIS A 69 -4.18 -0.16 -13.10
N SER A 70 -4.28 -1.47 -12.85
CA SER A 70 -3.43 -2.44 -13.53
C SER A 70 -3.92 -2.73 -14.95
N VAL A 71 -2.98 -2.98 -15.86
CA VAL A 71 -3.31 -3.34 -17.26
C VAL A 71 -4.15 -4.61 -17.33
N CYS A 72 -3.89 -5.60 -16.48
CA CYS A 72 -4.70 -6.82 -16.44
C CYS A 72 -6.10 -6.61 -15.86
N HIS A 73 -6.31 -5.60 -15.00
CA HIS A 73 -7.66 -5.21 -14.59
C HIS A 73 -8.45 -4.59 -15.74
N THR A 74 -7.82 -3.73 -16.56
CA THR A 74 -8.49 -3.06 -17.68
C THR A 74 -8.71 -3.97 -18.89
N VAL A 75 -7.68 -4.74 -19.29
CA VAL A 75 -7.71 -5.56 -20.51
C VAL A 75 -8.36 -6.93 -20.25
N ALA A 76 -8.44 -7.37 -18.99
CA ALA A 76 -8.99 -8.67 -18.60
C ALA A 76 -8.46 -9.85 -19.45
N PRO A 77 -7.12 -10.04 -19.57
CA PRO A 77 -6.55 -11.18 -20.29
C PRO A 77 -6.95 -12.50 -19.64
N ASP A 78 -6.91 -13.59 -20.41
CA ASP A 78 -7.17 -14.94 -19.91
C ASP A 78 -6.20 -15.27 -18.74
N PRO A 79 -6.71 -15.68 -17.56
CA PRO A 79 -5.90 -16.04 -16.40
C PRO A 79 -4.79 -17.04 -16.71
N ASP A 80 -5.01 -17.95 -17.65
CA ASP A 80 -4.03 -18.98 -18.00
C ASP A 80 -2.70 -18.35 -18.42
N HIS A 81 -2.70 -17.16 -19.04
CA HIS A 81 -1.45 -16.44 -19.38
C HIS A 81 -0.49 -16.23 -18.20
N PHE A 82 -1.00 -16.23 -16.97
CA PHE A 82 -0.22 -15.95 -15.76
C PHE A 82 0.19 -17.22 -15.00
N TYR A 83 -0.36 -18.40 -15.34
CA TYR A 83 -0.09 -19.65 -14.65
C TYR A 83 0.44 -20.72 -15.61
N GLN A 84 1.28 -21.61 -15.07
CA GLN A 84 1.67 -22.82 -15.79
C GLN A 84 0.53 -23.83 -15.69
N GLY A 85 0.15 -24.44 -16.81
CA GLY A 85 -0.80 -25.55 -16.80
C GLY A 85 -0.16 -26.83 -16.25
N ASP A 86 -0.96 -27.71 -15.64
CA ASP A 86 -0.47 -28.93 -14.98
C ASP A 86 0.34 -29.85 -15.91
N GLU A 87 -0.08 -29.96 -17.17
CA GLU A 87 0.59 -30.78 -18.20
C GLU A 87 1.48 -29.95 -19.14
N GLU A 88 1.66 -28.64 -18.89
CA GLU A 88 2.41 -27.77 -19.79
C GLU A 88 3.93 -27.95 -19.62
N PRO A 89 4.67 -28.28 -20.69
CA PRO A 89 6.12 -28.39 -20.62
C PRO A 89 6.78 -27.06 -20.25
N ASP A 90 7.78 -27.11 -19.37
CA ASP A 90 8.51 -25.93 -18.88
C ASP A 90 9.04 -25.00 -19.98
N ALA A 91 9.44 -25.54 -21.12
CA ALA A 91 9.94 -24.75 -22.26
C ALA A 91 8.81 -23.93 -22.91
N THR A 92 7.62 -24.49 -23.01
CA THR A 92 6.42 -23.80 -23.53
C THR A 92 5.99 -22.73 -22.54
N TRP A 93 5.88 -23.08 -21.26
CA TRP A 93 5.55 -22.12 -20.21
C TRP A 93 6.53 -20.95 -20.17
N ARG A 94 7.85 -21.21 -20.21
CA ARG A 94 8.87 -20.14 -20.20
C ARG A 94 8.68 -19.12 -21.33
N ARG A 95 8.33 -19.58 -22.54
CA ARG A 95 8.08 -18.69 -23.68
C ARG A 95 6.80 -17.88 -23.48
N ARG A 96 5.71 -18.53 -23.08
CA ARG A 96 4.41 -17.89 -22.84
C ARG A 96 4.50 -16.85 -21.72
N ARG A 97 5.13 -17.22 -20.59
CA ARG A 97 5.43 -16.32 -19.49
C ARG A 97 6.20 -15.07 -19.92
N ALA A 98 7.23 -15.22 -20.76
CA ALA A 98 8.00 -14.09 -21.25
C ALA A 98 7.15 -13.14 -22.10
N ALA A 99 6.24 -13.68 -22.92
CA ALA A 99 5.26 -12.90 -23.66
C ALA A 99 4.28 -12.18 -22.72
N THR A 100 3.65 -12.89 -21.78
CA THR A 100 2.75 -12.31 -20.77
C THR A 100 3.40 -11.14 -20.02
N ILE A 101 4.65 -11.31 -19.57
CA ILE A 101 5.38 -10.25 -18.86
C ILE A 101 5.58 -9.03 -19.76
N ARG A 102 6.02 -9.24 -21.00
CA ARG A 102 6.28 -8.14 -21.95
C ARG A 102 4.98 -7.40 -22.30
N ASP A 103 3.92 -8.13 -22.58
CA ASP A 103 2.70 -7.60 -23.17
C ASP A 103 1.78 -6.96 -22.10
N HIS A 104 1.87 -7.41 -20.84
CA HIS A 104 1.04 -6.89 -19.74
C HIS A 104 1.84 -6.23 -18.63
N CYS A 105 2.85 -6.90 -18.07
CA CYS A 105 3.52 -6.44 -16.85
C CYS A 105 4.54 -5.32 -17.08
N SER A 106 5.24 -5.33 -18.21
CA SER A 106 6.30 -4.34 -18.51
C SER A 106 5.76 -2.93 -18.70
N VAL A 107 4.52 -2.81 -19.18
CA VAL A 107 3.81 -1.54 -19.39
C VAL A 107 2.86 -1.18 -18.24
N CYS A 108 2.73 -2.04 -17.24
CA CYS A 108 1.77 -1.84 -16.16
C CYS A 108 2.25 -0.77 -15.16
N PRO A 109 1.45 0.28 -14.90
CA PRO A 109 1.86 1.39 -14.03
C PRO A 109 2.02 0.98 -12.57
N VAL A 110 1.45 -0.16 -12.17
CA VAL A 110 1.41 -0.63 -10.77
C VAL A 110 2.14 -1.95 -10.56
N ARG A 111 3.13 -2.28 -11.43
CA ARG A 111 3.83 -3.57 -11.34
C ARG A 111 4.54 -3.80 -10.01
N ALA A 112 5.11 -2.75 -9.40
CA ALA A 112 5.80 -2.88 -8.11
C ALA A 112 4.81 -3.19 -6.98
N VAL A 113 3.63 -2.57 -7.02
CA VAL A 113 2.53 -2.82 -6.07
C VAL A 113 2.00 -4.24 -6.22
N CYS A 114 1.79 -4.72 -7.45
CA CYS A 114 1.37 -6.09 -7.71
C CYS A 114 2.36 -7.12 -7.12
N ALA A 115 3.67 -6.89 -7.29
CA ALA A 115 4.69 -7.75 -6.71
C ALA A 115 4.72 -7.70 -5.17
N GLU A 116 4.63 -6.51 -4.56
CA GLU A 116 4.62 -6.37 -3.10
C GLU A 116 3.36 -7.00 -2.48
N LEU A 117 2.19 -6.82 -3.09
CA LEU A 117 0.95 -7.42 -2.59
C LEU A 117 1.02 -8.94 -2.63
N ALA A 118 1.51 -9.53 -3.73
CA ALA A 118 1.71 -10.97 -3.83
C ALA A 118 2.64 -11.51 -2.73
N LEU A 119 3.72 -10.79 -2.42
CA LEU A 119 4.62 -11.15 -1.32
C LEU A 119 3.93 -11.04 0.05
N ARG A 120 3.13 -10.00 0.29
CA ARG A 120 2.39 -9.85 1.56
C ARG A 120 1.31 -10.91 1.73
N ASP A 121 0.70 -11.35 0.63
CA ASP A 121 -0.37 -12.35 0.63
C ASP A 121 0.17 -13.80 0.61
N ASP A 122 1.49 -13.97 0.59
CA ASP A 122 2.13 -15.30 0.50
C ASP A 122 1.73 -16.07 -0.77
N ASP A 123 1.49 -15.33 -1.87
CA ASP A 123 1.07 -15.86 -3.17
C ASP A 123 2.21 -15.75 -4.20
N PRO A 124 3.20 -16.67 -4.19
CA PRO A 124 4.28 -16.68 -5.16
C PRO A 124 3.88 -17.36 -6.47
N HIS A 125 2.63 -17.78 -6.67
CA HIS A 125 2.26 -18.61 -7.81
C HIS A 125 2.08 -17.78 -9.10
N GLY A 126 2.51 -18.35 -10.22
CA GLY A 126 2.37 -17.70 -11.53
C GLY A 126 3.24 -16.46 -11.73
N VAL A 127 2.73 -15.48 -12.48
CA VAL A 127 3.35 -14.19 -12.74
C VAL A 127 2.67 -13.10 -11.91
N ARG A 128 3.46 -12.32 -11.16
CA ARG A 128 2.99 -11.15 -10.39
C ARG A 128 3.95 -9.99 -10.59
N GLY A 129 3.46 -8.82 -10.97
CA GLY A 129 4.29 -7.62 -11.12
C GLY A 129 5.49 -7.78 -12.07
N GLY A 130 5.39 -8.66 -13.08
CA GLY A 130 6.49 -8.98 -14.00
C GLY A 130 7.54 -9.94 -13.43
N LEU A 131 7.33 -10.49 -12.22
CA LEU A 131 8.17 -11.53 -11.63
C LEU A 131 7.56 -12.90 -11.85
N SER A 132 8.41 -13.87 -12.18
CA SER A 132 8.04 -15.28 -12.17
C SER A 132 7.94 -15.82 -10.75
N GLN A 133 7.14 -16.88 -10.59
CA GLN A 133 7.05 -17.68 -9.38
C GLN A 133 8.37 -17.95 -8.66
N GLN A 134 9.40 -18.39 -9.39
CA GLN A 134 10.70 -18.71 -8.78
C GLN A 134 11.36 -17.47 -8.16
N LYS A 135 11.20 -16.30 -8.78
CA LYS A 135 11.73 -15.02 -8.27
C LYS A 135 10.95 -14.55 -7.05
N LEU A 136 9.62 -14.70 -7.06
CA LEU A 136 8.77 -14.39 -5.91
C LEU A 136 9.10 -15.28 -4.71
N ALA A 137 9.25 -16.59 -4.94
CA ALA A 137 9.64 -17.53 -3.89
C ALA A 137 11.00 -17.20 -3.25
N VAL A 138 11.99 -16.83 -4.08
CA VAL A 138 13.28 -16.34 -3.57
C VAL A 138 13.09 -15.08 -2.73
N ARG A 139 12.36 -14.08 -3.23
CA ARG A 139 12.09 -12.83 -2.50
C ARG A 139 11.37 -13.07 -1.18
N LEU A 140 10.37 -13.95 -1.17
CA LEU A 140 9.62 -14.32 0.03
C LEU A 140 10.54 -14.86 1.12
N LYS A 141 11.48 -15.75 0.75
CA LYS A 141 12.48 -16.30 1.66
C LYS A 141 13.48 -15.24 2.13
N THR A 142 14.01 -14.44 1.22
CA THR A 142 15.05 -13.44 1.55
C THR A 142 14.50 -12.27 2.36
N GLU A 143 13.27 -11.84 2.08
CA GLU A 143 12.65 -10.65 2.68
C GLU A 143 11.70 -10.99 3.86
N HIS A 144 11.71 -12.24 4.35
CA HIS A 144 10.72 -12.74 5.33
C HIS A 144 10.55 -11.85 6.56
N LYS A 145 11.66 -11.32 7.15
CA LYS A 145 11.58 -10.43 8.33
C LYS A 145 10.86 -9.12 8.02
N ARG A 146 11.19 -8.51 6.87
CA ARG A 146 10.57 -7.26 6.41
C ARG A 146 9.07 -7.49 6.15
N LEU A 147 8.74 -8.56 5.44
CA LEU A 147 7.35 -8.91 5.13
C LEU A 147 6.55 -9.23 6.39
N ALA A 148 7.12 -9.93 7.38
CA ALA A 148 6.49 -10.17 8.66
C ALA A 148 6.16 -8.86 9.40
N SER A 149 7.09 -7.90 9.42
CA SER A 149 6.84 -6.56 9.98
C SER A 149 5.75 -5.80 9.23
N ALA A 150 5.77 -5.82 7.89
CA ALA A 150 4.76 -5.18 7.06
C ALA A 150 3.35 -5.79 7.29
N ARG A 151 3.24 -7.11 7.34
CA ARG A 151 1.99 -7.85 7.65
C ARG A 151 1.48 -7.57 9.06
N ALA A 152 2.38 -7.47 10.04
CA ALA A 152 2.03 -7.10 11.40
C ALA A 152 1.45 -5.68 11.44
N GLU A 153 2.07 -4.73 10.73
CA GLU A 153 1.54 -3.37 10.64
C GLU A 153 0.20 -3.30 9.92
N ASP A 154 0.02 -4.02 8.81
CA ASP A 154 -1.27 -4.11 8.13
C ASP A 154 -2.37 -4.65 9.07
N THR A 155 -2.03 -5.66 9.89
CA THR A 155 -2.95 -6.20 10.91
C THR A 155 -3.26 -5.16 11.99
N ARG A 156 -2.25 -4.47 12.53
CA ARG A 156 -2.44 -3.43 13.54
C ARG A 156 -3.34 -2.31 13.03
N SER A 157 -3.06 -1.81 11.82
CA SER A 157 -3.85 -0.78 11.15
C SER A 157 -5.31 -1.22 10.93
N ALA A 158 -5.54 -2.46 10.50
CA ALA A 158 -6.88 -3.00 10.30
C ALA A 158 -7.67 -3.13 11.62
N LEU A 159 -7.05 -3.64 12.67
CA LEU A 159 -7.66 -3.74 14.00
C LEU A 159 -8.01 -2.35 14.54
N ALA A 160 -7.08 -1.40 14.47
CA ALA A 160 -7.33 -0.02 14.91
C ALA A 160 -8.47 0.65 14.14
N GLN A 161 -8.64 0.34 12.84
CA GLN A 161 -9.79 0.81 12.07
C GLN A 161 -11.10 0.14 12.52
N SER A 162 -11.08 -1.18 12.72
CA SER A 162 -12.22 -1.94 13.22
C SER A 162 -12.70 -1.42 14.58
N ASP A 163 -11.79 -1.19 15.52
CA ASP A 163 -12.11 -0.66 16.85
C ASP A 163 -12.80 0.70 16.77
N ARG A 164 -12.36 1.58 15.87
CA ARG A 164 -13.00 2.89 15.64
C ARG A 164 -14.42 2.75 15.09
N ILE A 165 -14.62 1.84 14.13
CA ILE A 165 -15.94 1.58 13.54
C ILE A 165 -16.87 0.99 14.60
N GLN A 166 -16.39 0.00 15.36
CA GLN A 166 -17.14 -0.67 16.41
C GLN A 166 -17.52 0.31 17.53
N ALA A 167 -16.61 1.15 17.99
CA ALA A 167 -16.92 2.19 18.97
C ALA A 167 -17.98 3.19 18.47
N GLY A 168 -17.98 3.49 17.16
CA GLY A 168 -19.05 4.28 16.54
C GLY A 168 -20.40 3.56 16.55
N ALA A 169 -20.41 2.26 16.22
CA ALA A 169 -21.60 1.42 16.24
C ALA A 169 -22.16 1.24 17.67
N ASP A 170 -21.28 1.11 18.68
CA ASP A 170 -21.68 0.97 20.07
C ASP A 170 -22.39 2.21 20.61
N VAL A 171 -21.94 3.42 20.24
CA VAL A 171 -22.67 4.66 20.55
C VAL A 171 -24.09 4.61 20.01
N GLN A 172 -24.26 4.21 18.74
CA GLN A 172 -25.59 4.11 18.11
C GLN A 172 -26.46 3.05 18.78
N ARG A 173 -25.89 1.87 19.05
CA ARG A 173 -26.58 0.76 19.70
C ARG A 173 -27.09 1.13 21.09
N ILE A 174 -26.25 1.76 21.93
CA ILE A 174 -26.63 2.15 23.30
C ILE A 174 -27.67 3.27 23.24
N ALA A 175 -27.49 4.26 22.36
CA ALA A 175 -28.46 5.36 22.21
C ALA A 175 -29.88 4.88 21.88
N GLN A 176 -30.01 3.73 21.21
CA GLN A 176 -31.30 3.14 20.82
C GLN A 176 -31.95 2.26 21.91
N GLN A 177 -31.23 1.86 22.97
CA GLN A 177 -31.74 0.86 23.93
C GLN A 177 -32.88 1.35 24.84
N TYR A 178 -32.95 2.65 25.14
CA TYR A 178 -33.92 3.20 26.09
C TYR A 178 -34.49 4.55 25.65
N THR A 179 -35.13 4.57 24.47
CA THR A 179 -35.88 5.73 23.98
C THR A 179 -37.31 5.75 24.53
N GLY A 180 -37.75 6.84 25.15
CA GLY A 180 -39.16 7.04 25.53
C GLY A 180 -39.41 7.61 26.93
N THR A 181 -40.58 8.22 27.12
CA THR A 181 -40.98 8.84 28.41
C THR A 181 -41.47 7.83 29.44
N SER A 182 -41.85 6.63 29.01
CA SER A 182 -42.30 5.49 29.85
C SER A 182 -41.17 4.80 30.63
N ILE A 183 -39.92 5.14 30.34
CA ILE A 183 -38.73 4.59 31.00
C ILE A 183 -38.52 5.28 32.37
N PRO A 184 -38.26 4.53 33.47
CA PRO A 184 -37.93 5.11 34.77
C PRO A 184 -36.76 6.11 34.70
N THR A 185 -36.81 7.18 35.50
CA THR A 185 -35.78 8.24 35.53
C THR A 185 -34.39 7.69 35.82
N THR A 186 -34.27 6.71 36.71
CA THR A 186 -33.01 6.02 37.04
C THR A 186 -32.42 5.31 35.82
N ARG A 187 -33.24 4.58 35.06
CA ARG A 187 -32.83 3.91 33.82
C ARG A 187 -32.41 4.91 32.73
N ARG A 188 -33.08 6.07 32.64
CA ARG A 188 -32.65 7.14 31.72
C ARG A 188 -31.29 7.73 32.10
N ALA A 189 -31.04 7.90 33.40
CA ALA A 189 -29.75 8.38 33.89
C ALA A 189 -28.63 7.36 33.61
N GLU A 190 -28.87 6.07 33.87
CA GLU A 190 -27.95 4.97 33.51
C GLU A 190 -27.63 4.96 32.01
N ASN A 191 -28.67 5.06 31.16
CA ASN A 191 -28.48 5.09 29.72
C ASN A 191 -27.67 6.32 29.27
N THR A 192 -27.97 7.49 29.84
CA THR A 192 -27.22 8.73 29.55
C THR A 192 -25.74 8.57 29.91
N ALA A 193 -25.44 8.02 31.09
CA ALA A 193 -24.07 7.74 31.51
C ALA A 193 -23.37 6.75 30.57
N ALA A 194 -24.07 5.69 30.14
CA ALA A 194 -23.54 4.70 29.20
C ALA A 194 -23.23 5.31 27.82
N ILE A 195 -24.11 6.17 27.31
CA ILE A 195 -23.89 6.91 26.05
C ILE A 195 -22.65 7.80 26.18
N LEU A 196 -22.53 8.57 27.27
CA LEU A 196 -21.39 9.46 27.51
C LEU A 196 -20.07 8.66 27.55
N ALA A 197 -20.04 7.53 28.25
CA ALA A 197 -18.87 6.66 28.30
C ALA A 197 -18.49 6.09 26.92
N ALA A 198 -19.47 5.64 26.13
CA ALA A 198 -19.24 5.14 24.77
C ALA A 198 -18.73 6.25 23.82
N VAL A 199 -19.29 7.47 23.92
CA VAL A 199 -18.83 8.64 23.17
C VAL A 199 -17.38 8.98 23.54
N GLN A 200 -17.05 9.01 24.82
CA GLN A 200 -15.69 9.27 25.30
C GLN A 200 -14.70 8.24 24.77
N HIS A 201 -15.07 6.95 24.78
CA HIS A 201 -14.23 5.88 24.24
C HIS A 201 -13.97 6.05 22.73
N ARG A 202 -15.03 6.29 21.94
CA ARG A 202 -14.92 6.56 20.49
C ARG A 202 -14.02 7.76 20.21
N ASP A 203 -14.19 8.84 20.96
CA ASP A 203 -13.45 10.09 20.74
C ASP A 203 -11.99 9.94 21.14
N ASN A 204 -11.68 9.14 22.17
CA ASN A 204 -10.32 8.76 22.50
C ASN A 204 -9.63 8.01 21.35
N LEU A 205 -10.30 6.99 20.77
CA LEU A 205 -9.76 6.26 19.61
C LEU A 205 -9.54 7.17 18.39
N ARG A 206 -10.46 8.12 18.15
CA ARG A 206 -10.32 9.12 17.08
C ARG A 206 -9.15 10.06 17.33
N ARG A 207 -8.95 10.52 18.57
CA ARG A 207 -7.81 11.36 18.95
C ARG A 207 -6.50 10.62 18.74
N THR A 208 -6.37 9.40 19.24
CA THR A 208 -5.18 8.56 19.03
C THR A 208 -4.86 8.40 17.54
N HIS A 209 -5.87 8.13 16.71
CA HIS A 209 -5.69 8.04 15.26
C HIS A 209 -5.23 9.36 14.63
N ARG A 210 -5.82 10.50 15.02
CA ARG A 210 -5.41 11.82 14.52
C ARG A 210 -3.95 12.12 14.85
N VAL A 211 -3.53 11.90 16.10
CA VAL A 211 -2.15 12.07 16.52
C VAL A 211 -1.21 11.16 15.72
N ALA A 212 -1.57 9.89 15.55
CA ALA A 212 -0.78 8.95 14.74
C ALA A 212 -0.68 9.35 13.26
N ALA A 213 -1.70 10.02 12.73
CA ALA A 213 -1.72 10.56 11.37
C ALA A 213 -1.02 11.94 11.25
N GLY A 214 -0.41 12.46 12.32
CA GLY A 214 0.29 13.74 12.33
C GLY A 214 -0.63 14.96 12.43
N TRP A 215 -1.90 14.78 12.80
CA TRP A 215 -2.82 15.89 13.05
C TRP A 215 -2.60 16.40 14.47
N THR A 216 -2.16 17.65 14.62
CA THR A 216 -2.13 18.31 15.92
C THR A 216 -3.56 18.56 16.42
N GLU A 217 -3.78 18.56 17.74
CA GLU A 217 -5.08 18.95 18.29
C GLU A 217 -5.45 20.35 17.78
N ALA A 218 -6.67 20.50 17.25
CA ALA A 218 -7.19 21.82 16.92
C ALA A 218 -7.21 22.63 18.24
N ALA A 219 -6.50 23.76 18.23
CA ALA A 219 -6.46 24.72 19.34
C ALA A 219 -7.86 25.23 19.70
#